data_AF-A0A1M7DG11-F1
#
_entry.id   AF-A0A1M7DG11-F1
#
_cell.length_a   1.000
_cell.length_b   1.000
_cell.length_c   1.000
_cell.angle_alpha   90.00
_cell.angle_beta   90.00
_cell.angle_gamma   90.00
#
_symmetry.space_group_name_H-M   'P 1'
#
loop_
_entity.id
_entity.type
_entity.pdbx_description
1 polymer ?
#
loop_
_entity_poly.entity_id
_entity_poly.type
_entity_poly.pdbx_seq_one_letter_code
_entity_poly.pdbx_strand_id
1 'polypeptide(L)'
;MRMSEFLHKNSVGPVVPQTFEKDYGEQGFMLECGKTLPALTIRYETYGTLNADKNNVVWVCSPLTADAHVAGYYTENDKKPGWWDALIGPGKPVDTDKFFVVCSNILGGCKGTTGPASINPRTGKPYGSTFPMITIGDMVNAQRELAKGLGIDQLCCVIGGSMGGFQAMKWAIYYPDLVRRCIVIASSPRFSSQALGFEIVARDVITQDPNFNGGDYYESAHPDVGLSNARKLAHITYLSAVGMEQKFKRAQDQESRNHAVTYSTPFDLNLPLESYLRYQGAKFVDRFDANSYLHIAHATDSFDLETEYGSLENAFKGVKAEFLNVNLSTDWLFPPHESRRITSALLNAGKTVTSLELDTQFGHDGFLIEVGDLGKAVGRFLDSKIIPTATDTQVMPVFHDTEDFDYIGSLVKENSKVLDLGCGNGELLDFLNKKKHVEVLGIERNFKSIMDCLENDVPVIQRDLDESGISDFKDGSFDYAIINRTIQEIRDPVALLNELLRVAKRAIVTFPNFGHWTTRGSLMLHGRMPKSKELPYEWYDTPNIRLLTVKDFHTLCDKEGLKIETISYQNEHKLSKFLTAIGFANFGAEHVIAMVSKK
;
A
#
# COMPACT_ATOMS: atom_id res chain seq x y z
N MET A 1 24.64 13.58 -28.08
CA MET A 1 23.55 12.82 -27.43
C MET A 1 22.25 13.54 -27.72
N ARG A 2 21.29 12.88 -28.39
CA ARG A 2 19.98 13.48 -28.69
C ARG A 2 19.13 13.52 -27.41
N MET A 3 18.26 14.51 -27.27
CA MET A 3 17.38 14.65 -26.08
C MET A 3 16.50 13.41 -25.83
N SER A 4 16.18 12.65 -26.88
CA SER A 4 15.47 11.35 -26.79
C SER A 4 16.29 10.25 -26.10
N GLU A 5 17.62 10.21 -26.27
CA GLU A 5 18.49 9.20 -25.63
C GLU A 5 18.53 9.36 -24.09
N PHE A 6 18.30 10.58 -23.58
CA PHE A 6 18.17 10.82 -22.14
C PHE A 6 16.79 10.44 -21.59
N LEU A 7 15.74 10.58 -22.39
CA LEU A 7 14.36 10.30 -21.97
C LEU A 7 14.08 8.79 -21.83
N HIS A 8 14.72 7.97 -22.66
CA HIS A 8 14.51 6.53 -22.72
C HIS A 8 15.58 5.71 -21.98
N LYS A 9 16.51 6.39 -21.31
CA LYS A 9 17.60 5.74 -20.58
C LYS A 9 17.03 4.86 -19.46
N ASN A 10 17.35 3.56 -19.48
CA ASN A 10 16.85 2.53 -18.56
C ASN A 10 15.35 2.18 -18.71
N SER A 11 14.70 2.56 -19.80
CA SER A 11 13.36 2.06 -20.16
C SER A 11 13.45 0.64 -20.74
N VAL A 12 12.33 -0.09 -20.78
CA VAL A 12 12.23 -1.45 -21.39
C VAL A 12 12.47 -1.46 -22.90
N GLY A 13 12.52 -0.29 -23.55
CA GLY A 13 12.74 -0.14 -24.99
C GLY A 13 11.43 -0.04 -25.78
N PRO A 14 11.47 -0.34 -27.10
CA PRO A 14 10.29 -0.28 -27.95
C PRO A 14 9.29 -1.38 -27.61
N VAL A 15 8.02 -1.01 -27.46
CA VAL A 15 6.92 -1.92 -27.09
C VAL A 15 5.91 -1.98 -28.21
N VAL A 16 5.37 -3.18 -28.46
CA VAL A 16 4.33 -3.39 -29.46
C VAL A 16 3.01 -3.73 -28.76
N PRO A 17 1.99 -2.89 -28.90
CA PRO A 17 0.70 -3.13 -28.28
C PRO A 17 -0.07 -4.22 -29.03
N GLN A 18 -0.68 -5.13 -28.27
CA GLN A 18 -1.34 -6.35 -28.74
C GLN A 18 -2.86 -6.26 -28.54
N THR A 19 -3.61 -7.06 -29.29
CA THR A 19 -5.07 -7.09 -29.21
C THR A 19 -5.53 -8.53 -29.05
N PHE A 20 -6.34 -8.78 -28.03
CA PHE A 20 -7.06 -10.02 -27.82
C PHE A 20 -8.51 -9.80 -28.24
N GLU A 21 -9.04 -10.68 -29.09
CA GLU A 21 -10.42 -10.63 -29.54
C GLU A 21 -11.10 -11.96 -29.25
N LYS A 22 -12.32 -11.88 -28.73
CA LYS A 22 -13.16 -13.04 -28.50
C LYS A 22 -14.60 -12.73 -28.84
N ASP A 23 -15.13 -13.46 -29.80
CA ASP A 23 -16.56 -13.47 -30.13
C ASP A 23 -17.27 -14.48 -29.22
N TYR A 24 -18.33 -14.03 -28.54
CA TYR A 24 -19.15 -14.84 -27.65
C TYR A 24 -20.50 -15.21 -28.27
N GLY A 25 -20.79 -14.74 -29.49
CA GLY A 25 -22.05 -14.98 -30.19
C GLY A 25 -23.27 -14.60 -29.33
N GLU A 26 -24.28 -15.47 -29.34
CA GLU A 26 -25.53 -15.25 -28.60
C GLU A 26 -25.38 -15.33 -27.08
N GLN A 27 -24.41 -16.09 -26.57
CA GLN A 27 -24.17 -16.20 -25.13
C GLN A 27 -23.68 -14.87 -24.56
N GLY A 28 -22.82 -14.18 -25.32
CA GLY A 28 -22.22 -12.91 -24.93
C GLY A 28 -21.28 -13.02 -23.71
N PHE A 29 -20.45 -12.01 -23.53
CA PHE A 29 -19.74 -11.78 -22.29
C PHE A 29 -20.73 -11.19 -21.26
N MET A 30 -21.03 -11.96 -20.21
CA MET A 30 -21.99 -11.58 -19.17
C MET A 30 -21.41 -10.52 -18.25
N LEU A 31 -22.16 -9.43 -18.05
CA LEU A 31 -21.84 -8.37 -17.11
C LEU A 31 -22.62 -8.55 -15.81
N GLU A 32 -22.12 -7.97 -14.73
CA GLU A 32 -22.77 -8.01 -13.41
C GLU A 32 -24.16 -7.36 -13.40
N CYS A 33 -24.42 -6.42 -14.33
CA CYS A 33 -25.75 -5.85 -14.53
C CYS A 33 -26.74 -6.79 -15.25
N GLY A 34 -26.33 -8.01 -15.62
CA GLY A 34 -27.13 -9.01 -16.31
C GLY A 34 -27.27 -8.79 -17.83
N LYS A 35 -26.66 -7.73 -18.38
CA LYS A 35 -26.55 -7.51 -19.83
C LYS A 35 -25.34 -8.25 -20.40
N THR A 36 -25.29 -8.39 -21.72
CA THR A 36 -24.18 -9.05 -22.41
C THR A 36 -23.55 -8.19 -23.50
N LEU A 37 -22.24 -8.35 -23.67
CA LEU A 37 -21.51 -7.84 -24.84
C LEU A 37 -21.29 -8.99 -25.84
N PRO A 38 -21.67 -8.86 -27.12
CA PRO A 38 -21.56 -9.96 -28.10
C PRO A 38 -20.11 -10.36 -28.39
N ALA A 39 -19.19 -9.40 -28.33
CA ALA A 39 -17.76 -9.63 -28.55
C ALA A 39 -16.96 -8.74 -27.59
N LEU A 40 -15.74 -9.19 -27.28
CA LEU A 40 -14.81 -8.49 -26.43
C LEU A 40 -13.47 -8.33 -27.16
N THR A 41 -13.04 -7.08 -27.28
CA THR A 41 -11.71 -6.70 -27.74
C THR A 41 -10.97 -6.13 -26.55
N ILE A 42 -9.76 -6.61 -26.26
CA ILE A 42 -8.91 -6.12 -25.17
C ILE A 42 -7.56 -5.73 -25.75
N ARG A 43 -7.19 -4.45 -25.60
CA ARG A 43 -5.87 -3.93 -25.94
C ARG A 43 -4.94 -4.10 -24.73
N TYR A 44 -3.78 -4.70 -24.93
CA TYR A 44 -2.84 -4.99 -23.85
C TYR A 44 -1.39 -4.91 -24.30
N GLU A 45 -0.48 -4.85 -23.33
CA GLU A 45 0.96 -4.91 -23.50
C GLU A 45 1.57 -5.89 -22.50
N THR A 46 2.74 -6.41 -22.87
CA THR A 46 3.50 -7.36 -22.06
C THR A 46 4.97 -6.97 -22.03
N TYR A 47 5.64 -7.19 -20.91
CA TYR A 47 7.04 -6.83 -20.70
C TYR A 47 7.77 -7.97 -19.98
N GLY A 48 9.03 -8.20 -20.33
CA GLY A 48 9.79 -9.36 -19.83
C GLY A 48 9.37 -10.68 -20.48
N THR A 49 9.73 -11.80 -19.85
CA THR A 49 9.51 -13.14 -20.40
C THR A 49 8.77 -14.06 -19.42
N LEU A 50 7.70 -14.70 -19.88
CA LEU A 50 6.99 -15.73 -19.11
C LEU A 50 7.88 -16.95 -18.94
N ASN A 51 8.11 -17.37 -17.69
CA ASN A 51 8.95 -18.54 -17.41
C ASN A 51 8.20 -19.85 -17.68
N ALA A 52 8.93 -20.97 -17.70
CA ALA A 52 8.38 -22.29 -18.00
C ALA A 52 7.27 -22.73 -17.02
N ASP A 53 7.43 -22.38 -15.74
CA ASP A 53 6.46 -22.68 -14.68
C ASP A 53 5.26 -21.73 -14.66
N LYS A 54 5.28 -20.67 -15.49
CA LYS A 54 4.29 -19.58 -15.57
C LYS A 54 3.95 -18.94 -14.22
N ASN A 55 4.91 -18.91 -13.30
CA ASN A 55 4.71 -18.45 -11.92
C ASN A 55 5.27 -17.05 -11.66
N ASN A 56 5.78 -16.36 -12.69
CA ASN A 56 6.40 -15.03 -12.60
C ASN A 56 5.54 -13.89 -13.18
N VAL A 57 4.22 -14.07 -13.27
CA VAL A 57 3.33 -13.07 -13.86
C VAL A 57 2.99 -11.95 -12.87
N VAL A 58 3.27 -10.70 -13.25
CA VAL A 58 2.81 -9.50 -12.52
C VAL A 58 1.73 -8.81 -13.36
N TRP A 59 0.49 -8.78 -12.84
CA TRP A 59 -0.62 -8.11 -13.50
C TRP A 59 -0.76 -6.68 -12.99
N VAL A 60 -0.64 -5.70 -13.88
CA VAL A 60 -0.77 -4.28 -13.55
C VAL A 60 -2.17 -3.78 -13.91
N CYS A 61 -2.90 -3.33 -12.90
CA CYS A 61 -4.20 -2.70 -13.05
C CYS A 61 -4.05 -1.19 -13.20
N SER A 62 -4.50 -0.64 -14.33
CA SER A 62 -4.35 0.79 -14.63
C SER A 62 -5.29 1.66 -13.77
N PRO A 63 -4.86 2.88 -13.36
CA PRO A 63 -5.76 3.88 -12.79
C PRO A 63 -6.74 4.44 -13.84
N LEU A 64 -7.69 5.28 -13.39
CA LEU A 64 -8.88 5.74 -14.15
C LEU A 64 -8.60 6.19 -15.59
N THR A 65 -7.55 6.97 -15.80
CA THR A 65 -7.25 7.60 -17.11
C THR A 65 -5.97 7.12 -17.78
N ALA A 66 -5.35 6.07 -17.24
CA ALA A 66 -4.18 5.44 -17.84
C ALA A 66 -4.60 4.38 -18.86
N ASP A 67 -3.62 3.76 -19.50
CA ASP A 67 -3.81 2.73 -20.52
C ASP A 67 -2.84 1.56 -20.30
N ALA A 68 -2.80 0.61 -21.24
CA ALA A 68 -1.94 -0.56 -21.19
C ALA A 68 -0.44 -0.20 -21.26
N HIS A 69 -0.09 1.03 -21.66
CA HIS A 69 1.29 1.44 -21.91
C HIS A 69 1.99 1.87 -20.61
N VAL A 70 2.32 0.87 -19.79
CA VAL A 70 2.87 1.11 -18.45
C VAL A 70 4.37 1.43 -18.47
N ALA A 71 5.14 0.89 -19.41
CA ALA A 71 6.58 1.14 -19.54
C ALA A 71 6.99 1.15 -21.01
N GLY A 72 8.20 1.63 -21.32
CA GLY A 72 8.72 1.60 -22.68
C GLY A 72 8.29 2.80 -23.50
N TYR A 73 8.53 2.72 -24.80
CA TYR A 73 8.07 3.68 -25.79
C TYR A 73 7.58 2.92 -27.03
N TYR A 74 6.73 3.51 -27.86
CA TYR A 74 6.37 2.91 -29.15
C TYR A 74 7.38 3.28 -30.23
N THR A 75 7.87 4.52 -30.19
CA THR A 75 8.86 5.03 -31.14
C THR A 75 9.95 5.82 -30.42
N GLU A 76 11.16 5.84 -30.98
CA GLU A 76 12.31 6.62 -30.44
C GLU A 76 12.02 8.13 -30.32
N ASN A 77 11.01 8.63 -31.03
CA ASN A 77 10.60 10.03 -31.02
C ASN A 77 9.54 10.34 -29.95
N ASP A 78 9.05 9.33 -29.22
CA ASP A 78 8.06 9.53 -28.18
C ASP A 78 8.66 10.42 -27.09
N LYS A 79 7.91 11.45 -26.70
CA LYS A 79 8.38 12.48 -25.76
C LYS A 79 8.45 11.98 -24.32
N LYS A 80 7.79 10.86 -24.02
CA LYS A 80 7.69 10.26 -22.70
C LYS A 80 7.55 8.75 -22.85
N PRO A 81 8.11 7.96 -21.93
CA PRO A 81 7.81 6.55 -21.85
C PRO A 81 6.42 6.31 -21.23
N GLY A 82 6.06 5.03 -21.07
CA GLY A 82 4.86 4.58 -20.37
C GLY A 82 4.66 5.18 -18.98
N TRP A 83 3.41 5.15 -18.50
CA TRP A 83 2.98 5.96 -17.36
C TRP A 83 3.57 5.55 -16.00
N TRP A 84 4.17 4.36 -15.90
CA TRP A 84 4.87 3.86 -14.70
C TRP A 84 6.26 3.34 -15.02
N ASP A 85 6.91 3.85 -16.07
CA ASP A 85 8.21 3.37 -16.53
C ASP A 85 9.26 3.38 -15.40
N ALA A 86 9.22 4.36 -14.48
CA ALA A 86 10.14 4.40 -13.35
C ALA A 86 10.03 3.19 -12.38
N LEU A 87 8.87 2.53 -12.32
CA LEU A 87 8.63 1.35 -11.49
C LEU A 87 8.95 0.04 -12.23
N ILE A 88 8.70 -0.02 -13.53
CA ILE A 88 8.72 -1.25 -14.33
C ILE A 88 9.83 -1.21 -15.39
N GLY A 89 10.70 -2.23 -15.38
CA GLY A 89 11.73 -2.44 -16.39
C GLY A 89 12.96 -3.19 -15.87
N PRO A 90 14.03 -3.33 -16.67
CA PRO A 90 15.18 -4.14 -16.29
C PRO A 90 15.88 -3.57 -15.05
N GLY A 91 16.01 -4.37 -14.00
CA GLY A 91 16.60 -3.99 -12.72
C GLY A 91 15.83 -2.92 -11.92
N LYS A 92 14.60 -2.58 -12.33
CA LYS A 92 13.68 -1.68 -11.60
C LYS A 92 12.88 -2.45 -10.54
N PRO A 93 12.14 -1.77 -9.65
CA PRO A 93 11.33 -2.43 -8.61
C PRO A 93 10.46 -3.59 -9.09
N VAL A 94 9.79 -3.43 -10.22
CA VAL A 94 9.13 -4.53 -10.94
C VAL A 94 10.04 -4.91 -12.10
N ASP A 95 10.96 -5.83 -11.79
CA ASP A 95 12.07 -6.18 -12.65
C ASP A 95 11.64 -7.07 -13.82
N THR A 96 11.65 -6.53 -15.05
CA THR A 96 11.26 -7.29 -16.25
C THR A 96 12.27 -8.37 -16.66
N ASP A 97 13.46 -8.39 -16.06
CA ASP A 97 14.41 -9.49 -16.24
C ASP A 97 13.98 -10.74 -15.43
N LYS A 98 13.11 -10.55 -14.42
CA LYS A 98 12.59 -11.61 -13.55
C LYS A 98 11.12 -11.91 -13.80
N PHE A 99 10.32 -10.88 -14.07
CA PHE A 99 8.86 -10.94 -14.15
C PHE A 99 8.34 -10.80 -15.58
N PHE A 100 7.25 -11.51 -15.85
CA PHE A 100 6.40 -11.26 -17.01
C PHE A 100 5.28 -10.32 -16.61
N VAL A 101 5.39 -9.06 -16.99
CA VAL A 101 4.43 -8.01 -16.65
C VAL A 101 3.36 -7.94 -17.72
N VAL A 102 2.09 -7.89 -17.32
CA VAL A 102 0.93 -7.74 -18.22
C VAL A 102 0.10 -6.53 -17.77
N CYS A 103 -0.24 -5.65 -18.69
CA CYS A 103 -1.19 -4.56 -18.44
C CYS A 103 -2.19 -4.49 -19.61
N SER A 104 -3.47 -4.32 -19.31
CA SER A 104 -4.53 -4.20 -20.31
C SER A 104 -5.35 -2.95 -20.11
N ASN A 105 -5.78 -2.35 -21.21
CA ASN A 105 -6.84 -1.35 -21.19
C ASN A 105 -8.12 -1.96 -20.63
N ILE A 106 -8.76 -1.23 -19.73
CA ILE A 106 -9.99 -1.65 -19.05
C ILE A 106 -11.19 -1.68 -19.99
N LEU A 107 -12.14 -2.58 -19.67
CA LEU A 107 -13.48 -2.56 -20.27
C LEU A 107 -14.14 -1.20 -19.99
N GLY A 108 -14.83 -0.63 -20.99
CA GLY A 108 -15.41 0.71 -20.91
C GLY A 108 -14.43 1.85 -21.21
N GLY A 109 -13.14 1.54 -21.43
CA GLY A 109 -12.14 2.50 -21.86
C GLY A 109 -12.25 2.92 -23.33
N CYS A 110 -11.38 3.84 -23.74
CA CYS A 110 -11.37 4.43 -25.09
C CYS A 110 -10.06 4.23 -25.87
N LYS A 111 -9.18 3.34 -25.39
CA LYS A 111 -7.85 3.06 -26.00
C LYS A 111 -7.78 1.68 -26.65
N GLY A 112 -8.86 1.25 -27.30
CA GLY A 112 -8.90 0.03 -28.12
C GLY A 112 -9.50 -1.21 -27.44
N THR A 113 -9.62 -1.22 -26.10
CA THR A 113 -10.53 -2.19 -25.45
C THR A 113 -11.97 -1.78 -25.67
N THR A 114 -12.89 -2.74 -25.74
CA THR A 114 -14.32 -2.52 -25.90
C THR A 114 -14.86 -1.49 -24.91
N GLY A 115 -15.48 -0.44 -25.42
CA GLY A 115 -16.09 0.65 -24.65
C GLY A 115 -17.19 1.35 -25.44
N PRO A 116 -17.75 2.47 -24.93
CA PRO A 116 -18.86 3.18 -25.57
C PRO A 116 -18.58 3.64 -27.01
N ALA A 117 -17.33 4.01 -27.31
CA ALA A 117 -16.92 4.41 -28.65
C ALA A 117 -16.70 3.22 -29.62
N SER A 118 -16.65 1.98 -29.13
CA SER A 118 -16.50 0.80 -29.97
C SER A 118 -17.75 0.54 -30.82
N ILE A 119 -17.57 -0.06 -31.98
CA ILE A 119 -18.70 -0.44 -32.85
C ILE A 119 -19.46 -1.59 -32.21
N ASN A 120 -20.77 -1.42 -32.05
CA ASN A 120 -21.69 -2.46 -31.65
C ASN A 120 -21.95 -3.41 -32.83
N PRO A 121 -21.54 -4.69 -32.75
CA PRO A 121 -21.73 -5.65 -33.84
C PRO A 121 -23.19 -5.85 -34.25
N ARG A 122 -24.14 -5.56 -33.36
CA ARG A 122 -25.58 -5.71 -33.63
C ARG A 122 -26.16 -4.57 -34.46
N THR A 123 -25.57 -3.38 -34.41
CA THR A 123 -26.12 -2.17 -35.06
C THR A 123 -25.21 -1.58 -36.13
N GLY A 124 -23.91 -1.91 -36.12
CA GLY A 124 -22.91 -1.33 -37.01
C GLY A 124 -22.53 0.12 -36.67
N LYS A 125 -22.98 0.65 -35.52
CA LYS A 125 -22.68 2.01 -35.03
C LYS A 125 -21.93 1.94 -33.69
N PRO A 126 -21.25 3.02 -33.25
CA PRO A 126 -20.75 3.11 -31.87
C PRO A 126 -21.84 2.75 -30.86
N TYR A 127 -21.48 2.12 -29.73
CA TYR A 127 -22.45 1.81 -28.69
C TYR A 127 -23.10 3.08 -28.13
N GLY A 128 -22.31 4.11 -27.86
CA GLY A 128 -22.77 5.37 -27.25
C GLY A 128 -23.66 5.15 -26.04
N SER A 129 -24.87 5.72 -26.07
CA SER A 129 -25.84 5.63 -24.99
C SER A 129 -26.30 4.19 -24.69
N THR A 130 -26.10 3.25 -25.63
CA THR A 130 -26.50 1.85 -25.48
C THR A 130 -25.44 0.96 -24.83
N PHE A 131 -24.24 1.48 -24.57
CA PHE A 131 -23.23 0.72 -23.84
C PHE A 131 -23.76 0.35 -22.44
N PRO A 132 -23.63 -0.91 -22.00
CA PRO A 132 -24.14 -1.32 -20.71
C PRO A 132 -23.34 -0.68 -19.57
N MET A 133 -24.00 -0.41 -18.45
CA MET A 133 -23.31 -0.06 -17.22
C MET A 133 -22.40 -1.21 -16.80
N ILE A 134 -21.16 -0.87 -16.45
CA ILE A 134 -20.13 -1.82 -16.02
C ILE A 134 -19.70 -1.54 -14.59
N THR A 135 -19.11 -2.54 -13.94
CA THR A 135 -18.48 -2.43 -12.62
C THR A 135 -16.96 -2.66 -12.72
N ILE A 136 -16.25 -2.42 -11.62
CA ILE A 136 -14.84 -2.87 -11.49
C ILE A 136 -14.73 -4.40 -11.63
N GLY A 137 -15.73 -5.15 -11.16
CA GLY A 137 -15.79 -6.60 -11.30
C GLY A 137 -15.85 -7.04 -12.77
N ASP A 138 -16.64 -6.35 -13.60
CA ASP A 138 -16.68 -6.59 -15.06
C ASP A 138 -15.33 -6.33 -15.73
N MET A 139 -14.61 -5.27 -15.32
CA MET A 139 -13.25 -5.00 -15.82
C MET A 139 -12.30 -6.16 -15.48
N VAL A 140 -12.37 -6.68 -14.26
CA VAL A 140 -11.54 -7.81 -13.81
C VAL A 140 -11.95 -9.12 -14.49
N ASN A 141 -13.23 -9.35 -14.76
CA ASN A 141 -13.70 -10.50 -15.52
C ASN A 141 -13.22 -10.46 -16.98
N ALA A 142 -13.18 -9.28 -17.61
CA ALA A 142 -12.58 -9.11 -18.93
C ALA A 142 -11.08 -9.40 -18.91
N GLN A 143 -10.36 -8.89 -17.89
CA GLN A 143 -8.94 -9.19 -17.68
C GLN A 143 -8.69 -10.69 -17.47
N ARG A 144 -9.59 -11.41 -16.78
CA ARG A 144 -9.51 -12.86 -16.62
C ARG A 144 -9.63 -13.59 -17.95
N GLU A 145 -10.48 -13.14 -18.86
CA GLU A 145 -10.61 -13.72 -20.19
C GLU A 145 -9.33 -13.55 -21.02
N LEU A 146 -8.68 -12.37 -20.92
CA LEU A 146 -7.34 -12.18 -21.50
C LEU A 146 -6.31 -13.13 -20.86
N ALA A 147 -6.27 -13.23 -19.52
CA ALA A 147 -5.34 -14.13 -18.84
C ALA A 147 -5.51 -15.59 -19.28
N LYS A 148 -6.74 -16.07 -19.46
CA LYS A 148 -7.02 -17.40 -20.05
C LYS A 148 -6.48 -17.50 -21.47
N GLY A 149 -6.70 -16.48 -22.31
CA GLY A 149 -6.21 -16.42 -23.68
C GLY A 149 -4.68 -16.46 -23.78
N LEU A 150 -3.97 -15.90 -22.79
CA LEU A 150 -2.51 -15.96 -22.67
C LEU A 150 -2.01 -17.26 -22.02
N GLY A 151 -2.92 -18.16 -21.61
CA GLY A 151 -2.57 -19.40 -20.89
C GLY A 151 -1.95 -19.13 -19.52
N ILE A 152 -2.40 -18.08 -18.83
CA ILE A 152 -1.99 -17.68 -17.48
C ILE A 152 -3.04 -18.17 -16.48
N ASP A 153 -2.60 -19.09 -15.62
CA ASP A 153 -3.42 -19.72 -14.59
C ASP A 153 -2.98 -19.37 -13.17
N GLN A 154 -1.93 -18.55 -13.03
CA GLN A 154 -1.47 -18.00 -11.75
C GLN A 154 -0.83 -16.63 -11.97
N LEU A 155 -1.09 -15.71 -11.03
CA LEU A 155 -0.47 -14.41 -10.90
C LEU A 155 0.46 -14.45 -9.69
N CYS A 156 1.75 -14.20 -9.93
CA CYS A 156 2.70 -13.95 -8.86
C CYS A 156 2.23 -12.75 -8.02
N CYS A 157 1.79 -11.70 -8.71
CA CYS A 157 1.26 -10.50 -8.08
C CYS A 157 0.22 -9.85 -8.98
N VAL A 158 -0.81 -9.27 -8.38
CA VAL A 158 -1.61 -8.20 -8.98
C VAL A 158 -1.26 -6.88 -8.28
N ILE A 159 -1.03 -5.82 -9.03
CA ILE A 159 -0.65 -4.49 -8.50
C ILE A 159 -1.53 -3.41 -9.12
N GLY A 160 -2.01 -2.48 -8.30
CA GLY A 160 -2.75 -1.33 -8.80
C GLY A 160 -2.80 -0.17 -7.81
N GLY A 161 -2.66 1.04 -8.36
CA GLY A 161 -2.86 2.29 -7.64
C GLY A 161 -4.22 2.91 -7.92
N SER A 162 -4.81 3.66 -6.98
CA SER A 162 -6.10 4.35 -7.19
C SER A 162 -7.24 3.36 -7.53
N MET A 163 -8.00 3.62 -8.60
CA MET A 163 -8.95 2.66 -9.20
C MET A 163 -8.30 1.32 -9.60
N GLY A 164 -7.01 1.31 -9.92
CA GLY A 164 -6.24 0.08 -10.11
C GLY A 164 -6.22 -0.80 -8.85
N GLY A 165 -6.23 -0.18 -7.67
CA GLY A 165 -6.33 -0.89 -6.38
C GLY A 165 -7.68 -1.59 -6.21
N PHE A 166 -8.78 -1.00 -6.70
CA PHE A 166 -10.09 -1.65 -6.71
C PHE A 166 -10.08 -2.92 -7.57
N GLN A 167 -9.48 -2.84 -8.75
CA GLN A 167 -9.30 -3.99 -9.64
C GLN A 167 -8.40 -5.07 -8.99
N ALA A 168 -7.30 -4.67 -8.36
CA ALA A 168 -6.40 -5.59 -7.67
C ALA A 168 -7.11 -6.34 -6.52
N MET A 169 -7.91 -5.64 -5.71
CA MET A 169 -8.73 -6.27 -4.68
C MET A 169 -9.78 -7.22 -5.28
N LYS A 170 -10.47 -6.83 -6.36
CA LYS A 170 -11.44 -7.71 -7.04
C LYS A 170 -10.78 -8.96 -7.64
N TRP A 171 -9.57 -8.85 -8.17
CA TRP A 171 -8.77 -10.02 -8.58
C TRP A 171 -8.56 -10.99 -7.42
N ALA A 172 -8.11 -10.49 -6.27
CA ALA A 172 -7.86 -11.31 -5.09
C ALA A 172 -9.15 -11.93 -4.51
N ILE A 173 -10.29 -11.24 -4.62
CA ILE A 173 -11.59 -11.70 -4.11
C ILE A 173 -12.25 -12.72 -5.06
N TYR A 174 -12.31 -12.43 -6.37
CA TYR A 174 -12.98 -13.29 -7.35
C TYR A 174 -12.17 -14.52 -7.74
N TYR A 175 -10.84 -14.39 -7.75
CA TYR A 175 -9.94 -15.44 -8.19
C TYR A 175 -8.86 -15.74 -7.14
N PRO A 176 -9.23 -16.11 -5.89
CA PRO A 176 -8.31 -16.21 -4.77
C PRO A 176 -7.24 -17.29 -4.96
N ASP A 177 -7.52 -18.33 -5.75
CA ASP A 177 -6.55 -19.39 -6.07
C ASP A 177 -5.50 -18.96 -7.10
N LEU A 178 -5.78 -17.92 -7.89
CA LEU A 178 -4.90 -17.46 -8.95
C LEU A 178 -3.92 -16.40 -8.44
N VAL A 179 -4.27 -15.67 -7.38
CA VAL A 179 -3.47 -14.51 -6.92
C VAL A 179 -2.64 -14.90 -5.71
N ARG A 180 -1.30 -14.90 -5.85
CA ARG A 180 -0.39 -15.15 -4.72
C ARG A 180 -0.14 -13.89 -3.88
N ARG A 181 -0.02 -12.73 -4.53
CA ARG A 181 0.21 -11.45 -3.87
C ARG A 181 -0.64 -10.34 -4.47
N CYS A 182 -1.01 -9.38 -3.64
CA CYS A 182 -1.79 -8.22 -4.03
C CYS A 182 -1.13 -6.94 -3.49
N ILE A 183 -0.83 -5.99 -4.37
CA ILE A 183 -0.31 -4.68 -4.00
C ILE A 183 -1.39 -3.63 -4.29
N VAL A 184 -1.81 -2.94 -3.25
CA VAL A 184 -2.81 -1.86 -3.30
C VAL A 184 -2.13 -0.56 -2.90
N ILE A 185 -2.21 0.46 -3.75
CA ILE A 185 -1.53 1.74 -3.52
C ILE A 185 -2.55 2.88 -3.61
N ALA A 186 -2.56 3.79 -2.64
CA ALA A 186 -3.41 4.99 -2.66
C ALA A 186 -4.87 4.66 -3.04
N SER A 187 -5.48 3.70 -2.35
CA SER A 187 -6.82 3.19 -2.65
C SER A 187 -7.61 2.99 -1.34
N SER A 188 -8.87 2.58 -1.45
CA SER A 188 -9.79 2.44 -0.31
C SER A 188 -10.79 1.31 -0.57
N PRO A 189 -11.51 0.80 0.44
CA PRO A 189 -12.47 -0.29 0.21
C PRO A 189 -13.79 0.20 -0.45
N ARG A 190 -13.96 1.52 -0.54
CA ARG A 190 -15.07 2.20 -1.21
C ARG A 190 -14.67 3.64 -1.53
N PHE A 191 -15.36 4.28 -2.48
CA PHE A 191 -15.14 5.70 -2.72
C PHE A 191 -15.74 6.56 -1.59
N SER A 192 -14.99 7.57 -1.11
CA SER A 192 -15.42 8.39 0.03
C SER A 192 -16.55 9.36 -0.36
N SER A 193 -17.36 9.84 0.59
CA SER A 193 -18.44 10.79 0.30
C SER A 193 -17.92 12.11 -0.31
N GLN A 194 -16.74 12.55 0.12
CA GLN A 194 -16.09 13.73 -0.46
C GLN A 194 -15.66 13.48 -1.90
N ALA A 195 -15.03 12.34 -2.17
CA ALA A 195 -14.61 11.95 -3.51
C ALA A 195 -15.81 11.79 -4.46
N LEU A 196 -16.89 11.15 -3.99
CA LEU A 196 -18.17 11.06 -4.69
C LEU A 196 -18.75 12.44 -5.03
N GLY A 197 -18.64 13.41 -4.12
CA GLY A 197 -19.09 14.78 -4.35
C GLY A 197 -18.40 15.43 -5.57
N PHE A 198 -17.09 15.23 -5.73
CA PHE A 198 -16.36 15.72 -6.90
C PHE A 198 -16.78 15.00 -8.18
N GLU A 199 -16.92 13.67 -8.15
CA GLU A 199 -17.29 12.91 -9.34
C GLU A 199 -18.74 13.20 -9.77
N ILE A 200 -19.68 13.43 -8.84
CA ILE A 200 -21.05 13.86 -9.19
C ILE A 200 -21.00 15.15 -10.02
N VAL A 201 -20.26 16.16 -9.55
CA VAL A 201 -20.11 17.42 -10.29
C VAL A 201 -19.43 17.19 -11.64
N ALA A 202 -18.42 16.32 -11.71
CA ALA A 202 -17.72 15.98 -12.95
C ALA A 202 -18.66 15.33 -13.99
N ARG A 203 -19.52 14.40 -13.56
CA ARG A 203 -20.52 13.76 -14.45
C ARG A 203 -21.60 14.75 -14.89
N ASP A 204 -22.06 15.63 -14.00
CA ASP A 204 -23.06 16.64 -14.30
C ASP A 204 -22.57 17.63 -15.36
N VAL A 205 -21.32 18.11 -15.26
CA VAL A 205 -20.78 19.05 -16.25
C VAL A 205 -20.60 18.43 -17.64
N ILE A 206 -20.37 17.11 -17.73
CA ILE A 206 -20.34 16.40 -19.01
C ILE A 206 -21.74 16.24 -19.58
N THR A 207 -22.68 15.74 -18.77
CA THR A 207 -24.03 15.40 -19.26
C THR A 207 -24.89 16.62 -19.58
N GLN A 208 -24.58 17.78 -18.98
CA GLN A 208 -25.21 19.06 -19.29
C GLN A 208 -24.54 19.82 -20.43
N ASP A 209 -23.42 19.34 -20.98
CA ASP A 209 -22.82 19.93 -22.17
C ASP A 209 -23.82 19.86 -23.34
N PRO A 210 -24.13 20.97 -24.04
CA PRO A 210 -25.07 20.98 -25.16
C PRO A 210 -24.73 19.97 -26.27
N ASN A 211 -23.45 19.60 -26.40
CA ASN A 211 -22.97 18.65 -27.40
C ASN A 211 -22.97 17.19 -26.89
N PHE A 212 -23.39 16.92 -25.65
CA PHE A 212 -23.44 15.55 -25.13
C PHE A 212 -24.45 14.68 -25.88
N ASN A 213 -25.53 15.27 -26.41
CA ASN A 213 -26.54 14.58 -27.23
C ASN A 213 -27.02 13.24 -26.62
N GLY A 214 -27.23 13.20 -25.30
CA GLY A 214 -27.64 11.98 -24.59
C GLY A 214 -26.66 10.80 -24.65
N GLY A 215 -25.39 11.06 -25.01
CA GLY A 215 -24.35 10.04 -25.20
C GLY A 215 -24.15 9.61 -26.66
N ASP A 216 -24.91 10.12 -27.61
CA ASP A 216 -24.83 9.73 -29.03
C ASP A 216 -24.24 10.86 -29.90
N TYR A 217 -23.05 11.33 -29.54
CA TYR A 217 -22.38 12.48 -30.16
C TYR A 217 -21.33 12.14 -31.24
N TYR A 218 -21.08 10.86 -31.53
CA TYR A 218 -19.97 10.40 -32.38
C TYR A 218 -20.04 10.83 -33.85
N GLU A 219 -21.20 11.30 -34.32
CA GLU A 219 -21.41 11.85 -35.68
C GLU A 219 -21.62 13.38 -35.66
N SER A 220 -21.43 14.03 -34.51
CA SER A 220 -21.69 15.46 -34.28
C SER A 220 -20.56 16.15 -33.51
N ALA A 221 -20.80 17.37 -33.01
CA ALA A 221 -19.87 18.01 -32.07
C ALA A 221 -19.80 17.19 -30.76
N HIS A 222 -18.61 17.11 -30.17
CA HIS A 222 -18.35 16.39 -28.94
C HIS A 222 -18.54 17.30 -27.69
N PRO A 223 -18.86 16.73 -26.52
CA PRO A 223 -19.00 17.46 -25.24
C PRO A 223 -17.63 17.85 -24.63
N ASP A 224 -16.79 18.51 -25.42
CA ASP A 224 -15.41 18.82 -25.09
C ASP A 224 -15.28 19.80 -23.92
N VAL A 225 -16.24 20.73 -23.77
CA VAL A 225 -16.24 21.72 -22.69
C VAL A 225 -16.54 21.02 -21.37
N GLY A 226 -17.57 20.18 -21.34
CA GLY A 226 -17.93 19.35 -20.19
C GLY A 226 -16.77 18.43 -19.77
N LEU A 227 -16.20 17.68 -20.72
CA LEU A 227 -15.08 16.77 -20.45
C LEU A 227 -13.83 17.51 -19.96
N SER A 228 -13.51 18.66 -20.55
CA SER A 228 -12.39 19.51 -20.11
C SER A 228 -12.59 20.00 -18.67
N ASN A 229 -13.81 20.41 -18.31
CA ASN A 229 -14.12 20.88 -16.95
C ASN A 229 -14.12 19.75 -15.92
N ALA A 230 -14.66 18.58 -16.26
CA ALA A 230 -14.55 17.37 -15.44
C ALA A 230 -13.08 17.04 -15.16
N ARG A 231 -12.21 17.09 -16.19
CA ARG A 231 -10.78 16.87 -16.01
C ARG A 231 -10.14 17.91 -15.09
N LYS A 232 -10.48 19.20 -15.24
CA LYS A 232 -9.94 20.25 -14.35
C LYS A 232 -10.28 19.97 -12.89
N LEU A 233 -11.53 19.59 -12.63
CA LEU A 233 -12.00 19.24 -11.29
C LEU A 233 -11.23 18.05 -10.72
N ALA A 234 -11.16 16.95 -11.48
CA ALA A 234 -10.43 15.76 -11.07
C ALA A 234 -8.93 16.05 -10.83
N HIS A 235 -8.31 16.85 -11.70
CA HIS A 235 -6.89 17.20 -11.58
C HIS A 235 -6.55 18.00 -10.32
N ILE A 236 -7.50 18.76 -9.77
CA ILE A 236 -7.36 19.41 -8.46
C ILE A 236 -7.28 18.34 -7.36
N THR A 237 -8.12 17.31 -7.44
CA THR A 237 -8.18 16.21 -6.46
C THR A 237 -6.95 15.31 -6.45
N TYR A 238 -6.18 15.28 -7.54
CA TYR A 238 -5.00 14.42 -7.62
C TYR A 238 -3.77 15.01 -6.94
N LEU A 239 -3.75 16.32 -6.72
CA LEU A 239 -2.62 17.05 -6.12
C LEU A 239 -2.87 17.31 -4.64
N SER A 240 -1.81 17.47 -3.84
CA SER A 240 -1.96 17.93 -2.45
C SER A 240 -2.13 19.45 -2.36
N ALA A 241 -2.75 19.94 -1.28
CA ALA A 241 -2.82 21.37 -0.98
C ALA A 241 -1.42 22.01 -0.86
N VAL A 242 -0.48 21.32 -0.21
CA VAL A 242 0.91 21.77 -0.04
C VAL A 242 1.61 21.88 -1.39
N GLY A 243 1.48 20.86 -2.24
CA GLY A 243 2.08 20.83 -3.57
C GLY A 243 1.49 21.90 -4.49
N MET A 244 0.19 22.17 -4.41
CA MET A 244 -0.44 23.27 -5.15
C MET A 244 0.08 24.64 -4.70
N GLU A 245 0.17 24.91 -3.39
CA GLU A 245 0.69 26.20 -2.89
C GLU A 245 2.16 26.41 -3.27
N GLN A 246 3.00 25.38 -3.14
CA GLN A 246 4.41 25.46 -3.53
C GLN A 246 4.59 25.71 -5.03
N LYS A 247 3.77 25.06 -5.87
CA LYS A 247 3.87 25.14 -7.34
C LYS A 247 3.33 26.44 -7.91
N PHE A 248 2.23 26.95 -7.37
CA PHE A 248 1.49 28.05 -7.96
C PHE A 248 1.49 29.33 -7.14
N LYS A 249 2.21 29.39 -6.00
CA LYS A 249 2.36 30.53 -5.07
C LYS A 249 1.62 31.77 -5.54
N ARG A 250 0.75 32.37 -4.71
CA ARG A 250 0.01 33.63 -5.02
C ARG A 250 0.90 34.88 -5.27
N ALA A 251 2.11 34.72 -5.82
CA ALA A 251 3.00 35.77 -6.26
C ALA A 251 2.45 36.44 -7.52
N GLN A 252 2.59 37.78 -7.55
CA GLN A 252 2.26 38.69 -8.62
C GLN A 252 3.22 38.60 -9.81
N ASP A 253 3.65 37.39 -10.22
CA ASP A 253 4.54 37.27 -11.37
C ASP A 253 3.71 37.33 -12.65
N GLN A 254 3.73 38.51 -13.28
CA GLN A 254 3.34 38.76 -14.67
C GLN A 254 4.31 38.09 -15.65
N GLU A 255 4.68 36.82 -15.43
CA GLU A 255 5.29 36.05 -16.51
C GLU A 255 4.18 35.60 -17.47
N SER A 256 4.07 36.35 -18.56
CA SER A 256 3.30 36.05 -19.76
C SER A 256 3.77 34.73 -20.39
N ARG A 257 3.42 33.61 -19.76
CA ARG A 257 3.60 32.30 -20.36
C ARG A 257 2.40 32.02 -21.25
N ASN A 258 2.59 32.20 -22.56
CA ASN A 258 1.67 31.82 -23.65
C ASN A 258 1.31 30.32 -23.57
N HIS A 259 0.41 29.94 -22.68
CA HIS A 259 -0.26 28.65 -22.70
C HIS A 259 -1.59 28.81 -23.40
N ALA A 260 -2.00 27.76 -24.14
CA ALA A 260 -3.18 27.76 -24.98
C ALA A 260 -4.42 28.30 -24.25
N VAL A 261 -4.87 29.50 -24.65
CA VAL A 261 -6.13 30.07 -24.19
C VAL A 261 -7.21 29.51 -25.10
N THR A 262 -7.89 28.45 -24.67
CA THR A 262 -9.02 27.88 -25.41
C THR A 262 -10.24 28.81 -25.43
N TYR A 263 -10.35 29.69 -24.44
CA TYR A 263 -11.38 30.74 -24.33
C TYR A 263 -10.94 31.81 -23.32
N SER A 264 -11.45 33.04 -23.43
CA SER A 264 -11.23 34.13 -22.47
C SER A 264 -12.56 34.69 -21.98
N THR A 265 -12.64 35.05 -20.70
CA THR A 265 -13.82 35.66 -20.11
C THR A 265 -13.49 36.97 -19.36
N PRO A 266 -14.46 37.89 -19.17
CA PRO A 266 -14.27 39.08 -18.33
C PRO A 266 -13.95 38.79 -16.85
N PHE A 267 -14.04 37.52 -16.43
CA PHE A 267 -13.81 37.07 -15.06
C PHE A 267 -12.45 36.37 -14.88
N ASP A 268 -11.62 36.29 -15.93
CA ASP A 268 -10.31 35.66 -15.87
C ASP A 268 -9.36 36.47 -14.97
N LEU A 269 -8.75 35.82 -13.97
CA LEU A 269 -7.77 36.46 -13.09
C LEU A 269 -6.35 36.44 -13.68
N ASN A 270 -6.15 35.75 -14.81
CA ASN A 270 -4.88 35.55 -15.51
C ASN A 270 -3.80 34.92 -14.61
N LEU A 271 -4.22 34.00 -13.73
CA LEU A 271 -3.33 33.33 -12.81
C LEU A 271 -2.63 32.14 -13.49
N PRO A 272 -1.36 31.83 -13.12
CA PRO A 272 -0.68 30.62 -13.62
C PRO A 272 -1.47 29.33 -13.40
N LEU A 273 -2.22 29.24 -12.29
CA LEU A 273 -3.10 28.12 -11.98
C LEU A 273 -4.22 27.95 -13.03
N GLU A 274 -4.86 29.04 -13.46
CA GLU A 274 -5.93 29.00 -14.47
C GLU A 274 -5.39 28.48 -15.80
N SER A 275 -4.27 29.04 -16.26
CA SER A 275 -3.59 28.62 -17.49
C SER A 275 -3.17 27.15 -17.45
N TYR A 276 -2.68 26.68 -16.30
CA TYR A 276 -2.33 25.29 -16.09
C TYR A 276 -3.55 24.36 -16.18
N LEU A 277 -4.65 24.68 -15.49
CA LEU A 277 -5.86 23.87 -15.53
C LEU A 277 -6.48 23.85 -16.93
N ARG A 278 -6.48 24.98 -17.66
CA ARG A 278 -6.92 25.04 -19.06
C ARG A 278 -6.10 24.12 -19.95
N TYR A 279 -4.78 24.15 -19.82
CA TYR A 279 -3.88 23.27 -20.57
C TYR A 279 -4.13 21.78 -20.27
N GLN A 280 -4.29 21.41 -18.99
CA GLN A 280 -4.57 20.02 -18.60
C GLN A 280 -5.92 19.52 -19.14
N GLY A 281 -6.95 20.38 -19.10
CA GLY A 281 -8.27 20.07 -19.65
C GLY A 281 -8.23 19.85 -21.16
N ALA A 282 -7.64 20.78 -21.92
CA ALA A 282 -7.54 20.69 -23.38
C ALA A 282 -6.78 19.42 -23.82
N LYS A 283 -5.61 19.17 -23.22
CA LYS A 283 -4.80 17.99 -23.50
C LYS A 283 -5.53 16.67 -23.24
N PHE A 284 -6.47 16.66 -22.29
CA PHE A 284 -7.21 15.46 -21.94
C PHE A 284 -8.30 15.12 -22.95
N VAL A 285 -9.02 16.13 -23.44
CA VAL A 285 -10.04 15.98 -24.49
C VAL A 285 -9.46 15.31 -25.73
N ASP A 286 -8.25 15.68 -26.15
CA ASP A 286 -7.58 15.09 -27.33
C ASP A 286 -7.35 13.58 -27.23
N ARG A 287 -7.40 12.99 -26.02
CA ARG A 287 -7.02 11.60 -25.79
C ARG A 287 -8.08 10.74 -25.12
N PHE A 288 -9.22 11.30 -24.72
CA PHE A 288 -10.22 10.59 -23.91
C PHE A 288 -11.64 10.83 -24.42
N ASP A 289 -12.49 9.82 -24.28
CA ASP A 289 -13.90 9.86 -24.69
C ASP A 289 -14.82 10.14 -23.50
N ALA A 290 -15.82 11.02 -23.66
CA ALA A 290 -16.68 11.46 -22.58
C ALA A 290 -17.57 10.34 -22.02
N ASN A 291 -18.19 9.52 -22.87
CA ASN A 291 -18.96 8.36 -22.43
C ASN A 291 -18.09 7.35 -21.68
N SER A 292 -16.87 7.10 -22.17
CA SER A 292 -15.91 6.25 -21.48
C SER A 292 -15.58 6.80 -20.10
N TYR A 293 -15.35 8.12 -19.96
CA TYR A 293 -15.16 8.76 -18.66
C TYR A 293 -16.36 8.53 -17.73
N LEU A 294 -17.58 8.75 -18.21
CA LEU A 294 -18.80 8.55 -17.43
C LEU A 294 -18.97 7.10 -16.95
N HIS A 295 -18.69 6.11 -17.80
CA HIS A 295 -18.80 4.69 -17.45
C HIS A 295 -17.74 4.27 -16.43
N ILE A 296 -16.49 4.70 -16.61
CA ILE A 296 -15.39 4.38 -15.69
C ILE A 296 -15.63 5.09 -14.35
N ALA A 297 -16.04 6.36 -14.36
CA ALA A 297 -16.39 7.10 -13.16
C ALA A 297 -17.50 6.38 -12.40
N HIS A 298 -18.61 6.04 -13.06
CA HIS A 298 -19.71 5.30 -12.43
C HIS A 298 -19.26 3.94 -11.84
N ALA A 299 -18.43 3.18 -12.55
CA ALA A 299 -17.88 1.92 -12.03
C ALA A 299 -17.02 2.14 -10.77
N THR A 300 -16.28 3.25 -10.72
CA THR A 300 -15.47 3.66 -9.56
C THR A 300 -16.35 4.12 -8.40
N ASP A 301 -17.36 4.94 -8.67
CA ASP A 301 -18.29 5.50 -7.68
C ASP A 301 -19.13 4.42 -7.00
N SER A 302 -19.54 3.40 -7.76
CA SER A 302 -20.35 2.28 -7.28
C SER A 302 -19.54 1.18 -6.62
N PHE A 303 -18.21 1.28 -6.61
CA PHE A 303 -17.36 0.33 -5.90
C PHE A 303 -17.48 0.54 -4.38
N ASP A 304 -18.09 -0.44 -3.73
CA ASP A 304 -18.23 -0.48 -2.27
C ASP A 304 -18.25 -1.93 -1.77
N LEU A 305 -17.08 -2.40 -1.30
CA LEU A 305 -16.96 -3.76 -0.77
C LEU A 305 -17.79 -3.98 0.50
N GLU A 306 -18.02 -2.95 1.31
CA GLU A 306 -18.76 -3.09 2.55
C GLU A 306 -20.25 -3.30 2.25
N THR A 307 -20.80 -2.52 1.31
CA THR A 307 -22.18 -2.70 0.83
C THR A 307 -22.36 -4.04 0.10
N GLU A 308 -21.41 -4.44 -0.75
CA GLU A 308 -21.52 -5.68 -1.54
C GLU A 308 -21.47 -6.96 -0.68
N TYR A 309 -20.65 -6.98 0.39
CA TYR A 309 -20.42 -8.18 1.21
C TYR A 309 -20.99 -8.08 2.64
N GLY A 310 -21.62 -6.97 2.98
CA GLY A 310 -22.14 -6.64 4.32
C GLY A 310 -21.08 -6.26 5.35
N SER A 311 -19.83 -6.67 5.16
CA SER A 311 -18.66 -6.17 5.90
C SER A 311 -17.38 -6.38 5.09
N LEU A 312 -16.33 -5.60 5.41
CA LEU A 312 -15.04 -5.74 4.75
C LEU A 312 -14.36 -7.08 5.05
N GLU A 313 -14.51 -7.63 6.27
CA GLU A 313 -13.97 -8.95 6.58
C GLU A 313 -14.64 -10.06 5.78
N ASN A 314 -15.94 -9.93 5.48
CA ASN A 314 -16.63 -10.88 4.61
C ASN A 314 -16.11 -10.79 3.18
N ALA A 315 -15.85 -9.58 2.66
CA ALA A 315 -15.25 -9.37 1.34
C ALA A 315 -13.90 -10.09 1.23
N PHE A 316 -13.05 -9.98 2.25
CA PHE A 316 -11.72 -10.60 2.25
C PHE A 316 -11.68 -12.04 2.75
N LYS A 317 -12.78 -12.63 3.24
CA LYS A 317 -12.78 -13.96 3.88
C LYS A 317 -12.15 -15.06 3.02
N GLY A 318 -12.45 -15.08 1.72
CA GLY A 318 -11.96 -16.08 0.77
C GLY A 318 -10.55 -15.83 0.21
N VAL A 319 -10.00 -14.64 0.44
CA VAL A 319 -8.71 -14.23 -0.11
C VAL A 319 -7.57 -15.10 0.43
N LYS A 320 -6.65 -15.50 -0.45
CA LYS A 320 -5.43 -16.25 -0.12
C LYS A 320 -4.15 -15.47 -0.35
N ALA A 321 -4.23 -14.38 -1.12
CA ALA A 321 -3.07 -13.56 -1.44
C ALA A 321 -2.52 -12.86 -0.18
N GLU A 322 -1.20 -12.68 -0.15
CA GLU A 322 -0.54 -11.77 0.80
C GLU A 322 -0.64 -10.34 0.28
N PHE A 323 -0.87 -9.37 1.17
CA PHE A 323 -1.11 -7.98 0.78
C PHE A 323 0.05 -7.07 1.14
N LEU A 324 0.33 -6.12 0.25
CA LEU A 324 1.04 -4.89 0.55
C LEU A 324 0.07 -3.73 0.32
N ASN A 325 -0.26 -3.00 1.39
CA ASN A 325 -1.13 -1.82 1.32
C ASN A 325 -0.33 -0.54 1.58
N VAL A 326 -0.16 0.29 0.55
CA VAL A 326 0.66 1.51 0.58
C VAL A 326 -0.22 2.76 0.56
N ASN A 327 -0.11 3.58 1.60
CA ASN A 327 -0.86 4.82 1.77
C ASN A 327 0.04 6.02 1.44
N LEU A 328 -0.56 7.15 1.07
CA LEU A 328 0.16 8.40 0.79
C LEU A 328 -0.31 9.50 1.75
N SER A 329 0.61 10.08 2.54
CA SER A 329 0.30 10.95 3.70
C SER A 329 -0.61 12.14 3.37
N THR A 330 -0.46 12.72 2.17
CA THR A 330 -1.20 13.92 1.73
C THR A 330 -2.32 13.63 0.72
N ASP A 331 -2.67 12.35 0.52
CA ASP A 331 -3.79 11.98 -0.33
C ASP A 331 -5.12 12.35 0.34
N TRP A 332 -5.96 13.06 -0.41
CA TRP A 332 -7.29 13.47 0.04
C TRP A 332 -8.40 12.92 -0.85
N LEU A 333 -8.04 12.30 -1.98
CA LEU A 333 -8.96 11.53 -2.81
C LEU A 333 -9.17 10.13 -2.19
N PHE A 334 -8.07 9.51 -1.78
CA PHE A 334 -8.02 8.26 -1.03
C PHE A 334 -7.29 8.47 0.30
N PRO A 335 -7.95 9.09 1.31
CA PRO A 335 -7.30 9.43 2.56
C PRO A 335 -6.67 8.23 3.26
N PRO A 336 -5.50 8.37 3.92
CA PRO A 336 -4.84 7.26 4.59
C PRO A 336 -5.73 6.50 5.57
N HIS A 337 -6.63 7.17 6.28
CA HIS A 337 -7.56 6.51 7.20
C HIS A 337 -8.55 5.58 6.50
N GLU A 338 -9.01 5.91 5.28
CA GLU A 338 -9.85 5.01 4.48
C GLU A 338 -9.04 3.82 3.94
N SER A 339 -7.80 4.05 3.50
CA SER A 339 -6.92 2.96 3.06
C SER A 339 -6.59 1.99 4.20
N ARG A 340 -6.33 2.50 5.42
CA ARG A 340 -6.08 1.67 6.61
C ARG A 340 -7.25 0.73 6.94
N ARG A 341 -8.49 1.04 6.54
CA ARG A 341 -9.64 0.13 6.69
C ARG A 341 -9.44 -1.18 5.92
N ILE A 342 -8.72 -1.16 4.79
CA ILE A 342 -8.32 -2.38 4.05
C ILE A 342 -7.43 -3.24 4.95
N THR A 343 -6.39 -2.64 5.53
CA THR A 343 -5.45 -3.30 6.44
C THR A 343 -6.18 -3.92 7.64
N SER A 344 -7.02 -3.15 8.34
CA SER A 344 -7.78 -3.63 9.49
C SER A 344 -8.70 -4.80 9.12
N ALA A 345 -9.37 -4.73 7.97
CA ALA A 345 -10.26 -5.78 7.51
C ALA A 345 -9.52 -7.07 7.13
N LEU A 346 -8.36 -6.97 6.48
CA LEU A 346 -7.50 -8.12 6.16
C LEU A 346 -7.01 -8.81 7.43
N LEU A 347 -6.49 -8.04 8.39
CA LEU A 347 -6.05 -8.57 9.69
C LEU A 347 -7.20 -9.25 10.44
N ASN A 348 -8.36 -8.60 10.50
CA ASN A 348 -9.55 -9.13 11.15
C ASN A 348 -10.18 -10.33 10.43
N ALA A 349 -9.83 -10.57 9.16
CA ALA A 349 -10.16 -11.76 8.38
C ALA A 349 -9.06 -12.84 8.45
N GLY A 350 -8.01 -12.63 9.27
CA GLY A 350 -6.89 -13.56 9.44
C GLY A 350 -5.99 -13.65 8.21
N LYS A 351 -5.82 -12.54 7.48
CA LYS A 351 -4.99 -12.45 6.27
C LYS A 351 -3.67 -11.78 6.56
N THR A 352 -2.65 -12.19 5.83
CA THR A 352 -1.31 -11.61 5.90
C THR A 352 -1.26 -10.30 5.12
N VAL A 353 -0.93 -9.21 5.80
CA VAL A 353 -0.80 -7.89 5.21
C VAL A 353 0.39 -7.14 5.81
N THR A 354 1.19 -6.55 4.94
CA THR A 354 2.11 -5.47 5.28
C THR A 354 1.46 -4.15 4.88
N SER A 355 1.52 -3.14 5.74
CA SER A 355 0.95 -1.83 5.44
C SER A 355 1.91 -0.73 5.83
N LEU A 356 2.08 0.24 4.94
CA LEU A 356 2.96 1.39 5.17
C LEU A 356 2.36 2.66 4.59
N GLU A 357 2.78 3.79 5.13
CA GLU A 357 2.40 5.13 4.73
C GLU A 357 3.65 5.88 4.30
N LEU A 358 3.66 6.29 3.03
CA LEU A 358 4.73 7.09 2.46
C LEU A 358 4.42 8.56 2.68
N ASP A 359 5.41 9.27 3.22
CA ASP A 359 5.33 10.72 3.27
C ASP A 359 5.60 11.30 1.87
N THR A 360 4.62 12.02 1.32
CA THR A 360 4.74 12.63 0.00
C THR A 360 4.04 13.98 -0.04
N GLN A 361 4.57 14.90 -0.82
CA GLN A 361 3.96 16.22 -1.06
C GLN A 361 3.09 16.24 -2.33
N PHE A 362 3.03 15.15 -3.07
CA PHE A 362 2.34 15.10 -4.37
C PHE A 362 0.87 14.70 -4.28
N GLY A 363 0.38 14.34 -3.09
CA GLY A 363 -0.99 13.88 -2.91
C GLY A 363 -1.21 12.54 -3.59
N HIS A 364 -2.40 12.37 -4.19
CA HIS A 364 -2.79 11.13 -4.84
C HIS A 364 -1.84 10.71 -5.98
N ASP A 365 -1.35 11.66 -6.79
CA ASP A 365 -0.42 11.37 -7.89
C ASP A 365 1.00 10.97 -7.41
N GLY A 366 1.27 10.96 -6.10
CA GLY A 366 2.57 10.61 -5.54
C GLY A 366 3.08 9.24 -5.99
N PHE A 367 2.21 8.25 -6.15
CA PHE A 367 2.63 6.91 -6.60
C PHE A 367 3.09 6.85 -8.07
N LEU A 368 2.73 7.86 -8.89
CA LEU A 368 3.16 8.00 -10.28
C LEU A 368 4.42 8.87 -10.41
N ILE A 369 4.62 9.80 -9.48
CA ILE A 369 5.68 10.81 -9.54
C ILE A 369 6.91 10.39 -8.73
N GLU A 370 6.72 9.86 -7.51
CA GLU A 370 7.78 9.53 -6.56
C GLU A 370 7.88 8.02 -6.35
N VAL A 371 8.56 7.34 -7.27
CA VAL A 371 8.73 5.88 -7.21
C VAL A 371 9.86 5.45 -6.25
N GLY A 372 10.58 6.37 -5.60
CA GLY A 372 11.75 6.04 -4.76
C GLY A 372 11.45 5.03 -3.63
N ASP A 373 10.74 5.48 -2.60
CA ASP A 373 10.42 4.63 -1.45
C ASP A 373 9.28 3.64 -1.75
N LEU A 374 8.32 4.02 -2.60
CA LEU A 374 7.31 3.10 -3.14
C LEU A 374 7.96 1.91 -3.86
N GLY A 375 8.91 2.19 -4.74
CA GLY A 375 9.62 1.18 -5.51
C GLY A 375 10.43 0.23 -4.63
N LYS A 376 11.07 0.73 -3.57
CA LYS A 376 11.74 -0.14 -2.59
C LYS A 376 10.76 -1.11 -1.93
N ALA A 377 9.61 -0.61 -1.48
CA ALA A 377 8.58 -1.45 -0.87
C ALA A 377 8.03 -2.51 -1.83
N VAL A 378 7.67 -2.10 -3.05
CA VAL A 378 7.17 -2.99 -4.11
C VAL A 378 8.21 -4.06 -4.47
N GLY A 379 9.46 -3.64 -4.71
CA GLY A 379 10.54 -4.55 -5.09
C GLY A 379 10.84 -5.60 -4.02
N ARG A 380 10.99 -5.17 -2.75
CA ARG A 380 11.25 -6.10 -1.63
C ARG A 380 10.09 -7.09 -1.44
N PHE A 381 8.85 -6.63 -1.54
CA PHE A 381 7.67 -7.48 -1.41
C PHE A 381 7.54 -8.51 -2.56
N LEU A 382 7.98 -8.17 -3.77
CA LEU A 382 8.01 -9.10 -4.91
C LEU A 382 9.16 -10.12 -4.79
N ASP A 383 10.36 -9.65 -4.47
CA ASP A 383 11.59 -10.45 -4.47
C ASP A 383 11.66 -11.46 -3.31
N SER A 384 11.02 -11.20 -2.15
CA SER A 384 11.16 -11.98 -0.89
C SER A 384 10.94 -13.50 -0.98
N LYS A 385 10.36 -14.03 -2.07
CA LYS A 385 10.09 -15.48 -2.24
C LYS A 385 10.47 -16.07 -3.60
N ILE A 386 11.06 -15.30 -4.51
CA ILE A 386 11.27 -15.74 -5.91
C ILE A 386 12.75 -15.93 -6.20
N ILE A 387 13.59 -15.14 -5.56
CA ILE A 387 15.02 -15.36 -5.54
C ILE A 387 15.30 -16.06 -4.21
N PRO A 388 15.64 -17.36 -4.18
CA PRO A 388 16.40 -17.86 -3.06
C PRO A 388 17.68 -17.01 -3.08
N THR A 389 17.79 -16.05 -2.16
CA THR A 389 18.96 -15.19 -2.04
C THR A 389 20.15 -16.08 -1.72
N ALA A 390 20.81 -16.58 -2.76
CA ALA A 390 22.19 -17.02 -2.74
C ALA A 390 23.06 -15.77 -2.66
N THR A 391 22.94 -15.05 -1.55
CA THR A 391 23.89 -14.02 -1.14
C THR A 391 24.11 -14.20 0.33
N ASP A 392 25.22 -14.90 0.59
CA ASP A 392 26.01 -14.99 1.82
C ASP A 392 26.51 -13.60 2.31
N THR A 393 25.80 -12.53 1.97
CA THR A 393 25.91 -11.25 2.64
C THR A 393 24.81 -11.22 3.69
N GLN A 394 24.98 -12.06 4.72
CA GLN A 394 24.50 -11.68 6.04
C GLN A 394 25.03 -10.27 6.29
N VAL A 395 24.17 -9.27 6.14
CA VAL A 395 24.36 -8.04 6.89
C VAL A 395 24.32 -8.52 8.34
N MET A 396 25.49 -8.72 8.94
CA MET A 396 25.58 -9.05 10.35
C MET A 396 24.84 -7.95 11.09
N PRO A 397 23.74 -8.26 11.78
CA PRO A 397 22.97 -7.23 12.44
C PRO A 397 23.82 -6.78 13.62
N VAL A 398 24.05 -5.47 13.68
CA VAL A 398 25.11 -4.86 14.51
C VAL A 398 24.81 -4.96 16.02
N PHE A 399 23.62 -5.44 16.43
CA PHE A 399 23.32 -5.79 17.82
C PHE A 399 22.31 -6.94 17.87
N HIS A 400 22.71 -8.09 18.43
CA HIS A 400 21.83 -9.23 18.77
C HIS A 400 22.20 -9.81 20.12
N ASP A 401 21.22 -9.93 21.01
CA ASP A 401 21.28 -10.88 22.13
C ASP A 401 20.54 -12.14 21.70
N THR A 402 21.25 -13.06 21.03
CA THR A 402 20.75 -14.39 20.65
C THR A 402 20.19 -15.16 21.86
N GLU A 403 20.71 -14.89 23.05
CA GLU A 403 20.21 -15.49 24.31
C GLU A 403 18.79 -15.02 24.65
N ASP A 404 18.45 -13.74 24.38
CA ASP A 404 17.11 -13.21 24.61
C ASP A 404 16.10 -13.84 23.63
N PHE A 405 16.50 -14.01 22.37
CA PHE A 405 15.64 -14.66 21.35
C PHE A 405 15.35 -16.11 21.72
N ASP A 406 16.37 -16.86 22.15
CA ASP A 406 16.18 -18.24 22.59
C ASP A 406 15.26 -18.34 23.81
N TYR A 407 15.41 -17.44 24.77
CA TYR A 407 14.55 -17.43 25.94
C TYR A 407 13.11 -17.04 25.59
N ILE A 408 12.89 -15.97 24.81
CA ILE A 408 11.55 -15.59 24.32
C ILE A 408 10.93 -16.75 23.54
N GLY A 409 11.70 -17.39 22.65
CA GLY A 409 11.28 -18.57 21.89
C GLY A 409 10.94 -19.78 22.75
N SER A 410 11.47 -19.88 23.98
CA SER A 410 11.08 -20.93 24.94
C SER A 410 9.71 -20.66 25.60
N LEU A 411 9.27 -19.40 25.67
CA LEU A 411 7.98 -18.99 26.24
C LEU A 411 6.83 -19.10 25.22
N VAL A 412 7.16 -18.89 23.93
CA VAL A 412 6.22 -18.94 22.82
C VAL A 412 5.97 -20.39 22.39
N LYS A 413 4.69 -20.77 22.33
CA LYS A 413 4.27 -22.10 21.85
C LYS A 413 4.34 -22.18 20.32
N GLU A 414 4.61 -23.39 19.83
CA GLU A 414 4.56 -23.69 18.39
C GLU A 414 3.15 -23.46 17.82
N ASN A 415 3.06 -23.05 16.56
CA ASN A 415 1.81 -22.77 15.83
C ASN A 415 0.90 -21.72 16.50
N SER A 416 1.47 -20.83 17.31
CA SER A 416 0.74 -19.71 17.93
C SER A 416 0.76 -18.46 17.06
N LYS A 417 -0.12 -17.50 17.36
CA LYS A 417 -0.12 -16.16 16.74
C LYS A 417 0.64 -15.17 17.62
N VAL A 418 1.63 -14.50 17.05
CA VAL A 418 2.54 -13.59 17.75
C VAL A 418 2.47 -12.19 17.14
N LEU A 419 2.25 -11.20 17.98
CA LEU A 419 2.36 -9.78 17.66
C LEU A 419 3.64 -9.23 18.30
N ASP A 420 4.45 -8.46 17.59
CA ASP A 420 5.64 -7.79 18.15
C ASP A 420 5.58 -6.28 17.93
N LEU A 421 5.69 -5.51 19.02
CA LEU A 421 5.56 -4.06 19.03
C LEU A 421 6.94 -3.42 19.09
N GLY A 422 7.24 -2.56 18.11
CA GLY A 422 8.60 -2.07 17.91
C GLY A 422 9.49 -3.19 17.39
N CYS A 423 9.01 -3.95 16.41
CA CYS A 423 9.67 -5.17 15.94
C CYS A 423 11.03 -4.91 15.24
N GLY A 424 11.40 -3.64 15.00
CA GLY A 424 12.63 -3.29 14.32
C GLY A 424 12.67 -3.90 12.92
N ASN A 425 13.79 -4.53 12.58
CA ASN A 425 14.01 -5.22 11.30
C ASN A 425 13.34 -6.62 11.21
N GLY A 426 12.57 -7.02 12.22
CA GLY A 426 11.77 -8.25 12.20
C GLY A 426 12.52 -9.54 12.53
N GLU A 427 13.77 -9.47 12.99
CA GLU A 427 14.61 -10.67 13.18
C GLU A 427 14.08 -11.61 14.26
N LEU A 428 13.49 -11.08 15.34
CA LEU A 428 12.85 -11.90 16.36
C LEU A 428 11.66 -12.66 15.76
N LEU A 429 10.84 -11.98 14.96
CA LEU A 429 9.69 -12.59 14.30
C LEU A 429 10.11 -13.65 13.27
N ASP A 430 11.13 -13.37 12.46
CA ASP A 430 11.70 -14.34 11.52
C ASP A 430 12.25 -15.58 12.26
N PHE A 431 13.01 -15.36 13.34
CA PHE A 431 13.51 -16.43 14.20
C PHE A 431 12.37 -17.30 14.75
N LEU A 432 11.33 -16.68 15.31
CA LEU A 432 10.19 -17.38 15.86
C LEU A 432 9.44 -18.16 14.76
N ASN A 433 9.17 -17.54 13.61
CA ASN A 433 8.49 -18.20 12.50
C ASN A 433 9.26 -19.44 12.02
N LYS A 434 10.57 -19.30 11.77
CA LYS A 434 11.43 -20.41 11.30
C LYS A 434 11.57 -21.53 12.33
N LYS A 435 11.70 -21.21 13.61
CA LYS A 435 11.96 -22.18 14.69
C LYS A 435 10.70 -22.83 15.26
N LYS A 436 9.57 -22.11 15.22
CA LYS A 436 8.32 -22.49 15.92
C LYS A 436 7.08 -22.55 15.04
N HIS A 437 7.20 -22.23 13.75
CA HIS A 437 6.08 -22.18 12.80
C HIS A 437 4.92 -21.30 13.31
N VAL A 438 5.27 -20.16 13.92
CA VAL A 438 4.28 -19.21 14.42
C VAL A 438 3.86 -18.23 13.33
N GLU A 439 2.59 -17.81 13.38
CA GLU A 439 2.10 -16.70 12.57
C GLU A 439 2.54 -15.39 13.24
N VAL A 440 3.23 -14.53 12.49
CA VAL A 440 3.87 -13.33 13.04
C VAL A 440 3.33 -12.05 12.41
N LEU A 441 3.23 -11.00 13.22
CA LEU A 441 2.94 -9.65 12.77
C LEU A 441 3.77 -8.64 13.57
N GLY A 442 4.46 -7.75 12.88
CA GLY A 442 5.20 -6.64 13.48
C GLY A 442 4.43 -5.33 13.44
N ILE A 443 4.62 -4.48 14.45
CA ILE A 443 4.27 -3.05 14.42
C ILE A 443 5.57 -2.25 14.52
N GLU A 444 5.79 -1.33 13.59
CA GLU A 444 7.00 -0.51 13.54
C GLU A 444 6.65 0.87 12.99
N ARG A 445 7.34 1.94 13.39
CA ARG A 445 7.14 3.27 12.80
C ARG A 445 8.25 3.65 11.82
N ASN A 446 9.45 3.12 12.03
CA ASN A 446 10.65 3.45 11.28
C ASN A 446 10.61 2.81 9.89
N PHE A 447 10.61 3.65 8.86
CA PHE A 447 10.56 3.20 7.47
C PHE A 447 11.69 2.24 7.10
N LYS A 448 12.93 2.49 7.55
CA LYS A 448 14.07 1.61 7.23
C LYS A 448 13.86 0.22 7.82
N SER A 449 13.45 0.14 9.08
CA SER A 449 13.13 -1.11 9.76
C SER A 449 12.00 -1.87 9.05
N ILE A 450 10.95 -1.18 8.61
CA ILE A 450 9.85 -1.76 7.81
C ILE A 450 10.35 -2.34 6.49
N MET A 451 11.25 -1.64 5.80
CA MET A 451 11.86 -2.16 4.58
C MET A 451 12.65 -3.44 4.89
N ASP A 452 13.37 -3.52 6.01
CA ASP A 452 14.14 -4.70 6.38
C ASP A 452 13.21 -5.88 6.75
N CYS A 453 12.06 -5.61 7.39
CA CYS A 453 11.00 -6.62 7.57
C CYS A 453 10.50 -7.18 6.23
N LEU A 454 10.25 -6.34 5.23
CA LEU A 454 9.84 -6.79 3.89
C LEU A 454 10.89 -7.69 3.23
N GLU A 455 12.17 -7.37 3.41
CA GLU A 455 13.29 -8.19 2.90
C GLU A 455 13.38 -9.55 3.60
N ASN A 456 13.08 -9.59 4.90
CA ASN A 456 13.00 -10.80 5.71
C ASN A 456 11.66 -11.55 5.59
N ASP A 457 10.75 -11.10 4.72
CA ASP A 457 9.40 -11.67 4.57
C ASP A 457 8.55 -11.67 5.85
N VAL A 458 8.77 -10.67 6.71
CA VAL A 458 8.03 -10.46 7.96
C VAL A 458 6.89 -9.46 7.71
N PRO A 459 5.62 -9.85 7.90
CA PRO A 459 4.49 -8.95 7.82
C PRO A 459 4.59 -7.83 8.86
N VAL A 460 4.45 -6.58 8.44
CA VAL A 460 4.62 -5.42 9.33
C VAL A 460 3.61 -4.31 9.03
N ILE A 461 3.10 -3.66 10.07
CA ILE A 461 2.19 -2.52 9.95
C ILE A 461 2.87 -1.26 10.47
N GLN A 462 2.93 -0.22 9.62
CA GLN A 462 3.48 1.07 9.99
C GLN A 462 2.54 1.84 10.92
N ARG A 463 2.90 1.98 12.20
CA ARG A 463 2.12 2.76 13.17
C ARG A 463 2.97 3.37 14.27
N ASP A 464 2.47 4.48 14.81
CA ASP A 464 2.95 5.01 16.07
C ASP A 464 2.22 4.36 17.24
N LEU A 465 2.99 3.80 18.18
CA LEU A 465 2.47 3.15 19.38
C LEU A 465 1.96 4.15 20.44
N ASP A 466 2.38 5.43 20.36
CA ASP A 466 1.90 6.50 21.26
C ASP A 466 0.50 7.03 20.89
N GLU A 467 -0.03 6.65 19.73
CA GLU A 467 -1.37 7.03 19.27
C GLU A 467 -2.36 5.85 19.41
N SER A 468 -3.03 5.45 18.32
CA SER A 468 -4.00 4.36 18.26
C SER A 468 -3.37 3.03 17.81
N GLY A 469 -2.11 2.80 18.18
CA GLY A 469 -1.20 1.81 17.57
C GLY A 469 -1.81 0.42 17.28
N ILE A 470 -2.66 -0.12 18.15
CA ILE A 470 -3.30 -1.44 17.98
C ILE A 470 -4.81 -1.46 18.30
N SER A 471 -5.46 -0.29 18.36
CA SER A 471 -6.83 -0.18 18.88
C SER A 471 -7.92 -0.80 17.98
N ASP A 472 -7.65 -0.93 16.68
CA ASP A 472 -8.56 -1.49 15.67
C ASP A 472 -8.45 -3.02 15.53
N PHE A 473 -7.53 -3.65 16.26
CA PHE A 473 -7.38 -5.09 16.29
C PHE A 473 -8.47 -5.70 17.16
N LYS A 474 -9.05 -6.84 16.74
CA LYS A 474 -10.06 -7.55 17.53
C LYS A 474 -9.47 -8.14 18.82
N ASP A 475 -10.30 -8.22 19.86
CA ASP A 475 -9.95 -8.85 21.13
C ASP A 475 -9.52 -10.30 20.93
N GLY A 476 -8.45 -10.71 21.61
CA GLY A 476 -7.96 -12.09 21.57
C GLY A 476 -7.47 -12.58 20.19
N SER A 477 -7.09 -11.67 19.29
CA SER A 477 -6.56 -12.00 17.96
C SER A 477 -5.21 -12.74 18.01
N PHE A 478 -4.45 -12.59 19.09
CA PHE A 478 -3.11 -13.16 19.25
C PHE A 478 -3.00 -14.05 20.50
N ASP A 479 -2.09 -15.01 20.48
CA ASP A 479 -1.76 -15.80 21.67
C ASP A 479 -0.72 -15.07 22.52
N TYR A 480 0.24 -14.43 21.86
CA TYR A 480 1.34 -13.69 22.48
C TYR A 480 1.47 -12.32 21.85
N ALA A 481 1.67 -11.30 22.67
CA ALA A 481 2.21 -10.02 22.26
C ALA A 481 3.60 -9.83 22.87
N ILE A 482 4.55 -9.32 22.11
CA ILE A 482 5.92 -9.07 22.53
C ILE A 482 6.13 -7.55 22.50
N ILE A 483 6.75 -7.02 23.55
CA ILE A 483 7.27 -5.66 23.58
C ILE A 483 8.72 -5.74 24.04
N ASN A 484 9.61 -5.81 23.06
CA ASN A 484 11.03 -6.07 23.31
C ASN A 484 11.80 -4.75 23.44
N ARG A 485 12.07 -4.31 24.66
CA ARG A 485 12.80 -3.07 24.99
C ARG A 485 12.18 -1.82 24.36
N THR A 486 10.86 -1.81 24.18
CA THR A 486 10.13 -0.65 23.64
C THR A 486 9.30 0.05 24.71
N ILE A 487 8.90 -0.65 25.78
CA ILE A 487 7.95 -0.12 26.78
C ILE A 487 8.43 1.16 27.46
N GLN A 488 9.76 1.35 27.58
CA GLN A 488 10.36 2.52 28.20
C GLN A 488 10.41 3.75 27.28
N GLU A 489 10.10 3.59 26.01
CA GLU A 489 10.01 4.66 25.00
C GLU A 489 8.57 5.19 24.87
N ILE A 490 7.59 4.48 25.42
CA ILE A 490 6.16 4.77 25.31
C ILE A 490 5.70 5.82 26.33
N ARG A 491 4.87 6.76 25.88
CA ARG A 491 4.31 7.83 26.71
C ARG A 491 3.31 7.28 27.73
N ASP A 492 2.41 6.39 27.33
CA ASP A 492 1.45 5.74 28.24
C ASP A 492 1.63 4.21 28.23
N PRO A 493 2.62 3.68 28.99
CA PRO A 493 2.89 2.25 29.02
C PRO A 493 1.76 1.43 29.66
N VAL A 494 0.91 2.05 30.49
CA VAL A 494 -0.21 1.37 31.15
C VAL A 494 -1.34 1.13 30.16
N ALA A 495 -1.72 2.16 29.40
CA ALA A 495 -2.70 2.03 28.33
C ALA A 495 -2.25 0.99 27.30
N LEU A 496 -0.99 1.06 26.86
CA LEU A 496 -0.45 0.09 25.90
C LEU A 496 -0.46 -1.34 26.44
N LEU A 497 -0.06 -1.58 27.70
CA LEU A 497 -0.06 -2.91 28.30
C LEU A 497 -1.48 -3.50 28.42
N ASN A 498 -2.46 -2.65 28.74
CA ASN A 498 -3.87 -3.05 28.79
C ASN A 498 -4.41 -3.41 27.39
N GLU A 499 -4.04 -2.65 26.37
CA GLU A 499 -4.36 -2.95 24.97
C GLU A 499 -3.68 -4.23 24.48
N LEU A 500 -2.40 -4.44 24.82
CA LEU A 500 -1.68 -5.68 24.52
C LEU A 500 -2.42 -6.90 25.08
N LEU A 501 -2.86 -6.84 26.34
CA LEU A 501 -3.61 -7.90 26.99
C LEU A 501 -5.10 -7.92 26.63
N ARG A 502 -5.58 -6.98 25.80
CA ARG A 502 -6.89 -7.06 25.13
C ARG A 502 -6.76 -7.87 23.86
N VAL A 503 -5.73 -7.62 23.05
CA VAL A 503 -5.53 -8.30 21.76
C VAL A 503 -4.81 -9.64 21.89
N ALA A 504 -4.04 -9.86 22.94
CA ALA A 504 -3.29 -11.09 23.18
C ALA A 504 -3.58 -11.74 24.54
N LYS A 505 -3.48 -13.08 24.60
CA LYS A 505 -3.68 -13.84 25.85
C LYS A 505 -2.55 -13.61 26.87
N ARG A 506 -1.33 -13.37 26.38
CA ARG A 506 -0.12 -13.14 27.19
C ARG A 506 0.70 -12.03 26.56
N ALA A 507 1.37 -11.23 27.38
CA ALA A 507 2.37 -10.27 26.94
C ALA A 507 3.76 -10.67 27.45
N ILE A 508 4.76 -10.64 26.57
CA ILE A 508 6.18 -10.81 26.91
C ILE A 508 6.80 -9.42 26.89
N VAL A 509 7.17 -8.92 28.07
CA VAL A 509 7.72 -7.57 28.27
C VAL A 509 9.20 -7.71 28.58
N THR A 510 10.05 -7.03 27.81
CA THR A 510 11.47 -6.90 28.12
C THR A 510 11.83 -5.45 28.36
N PHE A 511 12.72 -5.20 29.32
CA PHE A 511 13.16 -3.84 29.65
C PHE A 511 14.52 -3.84 30.37
N PRO A 512 15.33 -2.79 30.16
CA PRO A 512 16.55 -2.58 30.94
C PRO A 512 16.20 -2.24 32.39
N ASN A 513 16.93 -2.79 33.37
CA ASN A 513 16.72 -2.51 34.78
C ASN A 513 17.59 -1.35 35.26
N PHE A 514 17.01 -0.17 35.40
CA PHE A 514 17.70 1.02 35.94
C PHE A 514 18.06 0.88 37.43
N GLY A 515 17.56 -0.16 38.11
CA GLY A 515 17.94 -0.52 39.47
C GLY A 515 19.31 -1.18 39.59
N HIS A 516 19.93 -1.57 38.48
CA HIS A 516 21.20 -2.29 38.45
C HIS A 516 22.34 -1.53 39.15
N TRP A 517 23.23 -2.27 39.81
CA TRP A 517 24.31 -1.69 40.62
C TRP A 517 25.30 -0.84 39.81
N THR A 518 25.55 -1.16 38.53
CA THR A 518 26.43 -0.34 37.68
C THR A 518 25.81 1.02 37.39
N THR A 519 24.51 1.06 37.09
CA THR A 519 23.72 2.28 36.87
C THR A 519 23.75 3.16 38.13
N ARG A 520 23.45 2.57 39.29
CA ARG A 520 23.47 3.27 40.58
C ARG A 520 24.87 3.77 40.95
N GLY A 521 25.87 2.92 40.80
CA GLY A 521 27.27 3.25 41.09
C GLY A 521 27.78 4.37 40.19
N SER A 522 27.48 4.30 38.89
CA SER A 522 27.85 5.36 37.93
C SER A 522 27.25 6.70 38.31
N LEU A 523 25.96 6.75 38.64
CA LEU A 523 25.29 7.97 39.06
C LEU A 523 25.88 8.51 40.38
N MET A 524 26.13 7.62 41.35
CA MET A 524 26.70 7.97 42.64
C MET A 524 28.13 8.53 42.53
N LEU A 525 28.98 7.92 41.69
CA LEU A 525 30.39 8.29 41.57
C LEU A 525 30.62 9.49 40.65
N HIS A 526 29.85 9.60 39.56
CA HIS A 526 30.08 10.63 38.54
C HIS A 526 29.05 11.76 38.55
N GLY A 527 27.91 11.61 39.23
CA GLY A 527 26.83 12.60 39.26
C GLY A 527 26.15 12.84 37.91
N ARG A 528 26.34 11.94 36.93
CA ARG A 528 25.78 12.03 35.58
C ARG A 528 24.88 10.85 35.29
N MET A 529 23.92 11.04 34.39
CA MET A 529 23.09 9.93 33.91
C MET A 529 23.99 8.79 33.40
N PRO A 530 23.81 7.56 33.89
CA PRO A 530 24.65 6.44 33.53
C PRO A 530 24.57 6.13 32.05
N LYS A 531 25.73 5.84 31.46
CA LYS A 531 25.83 5.24 30.13
C LYS A 531 26.32 3.81 30.27
N SER A 532 25.70 2.89 29.56
CA SER A 532 26.07 1.48 29.53
C SER A 532 25.86 0.92 28.14
N LYS A 533 26.19 -0.36 27.94
CA LYS A 533 25.86 -1.10 26.71
C LYS A 533 24.34 -1.10 26.46
N GLU A 534 23.56 -1.19 27.54
CA GLU A 534 22.08 -1.18 27.55
C GLU A 534 21.49 0.23 27.41
N LEU A 535 22.26 1.28 27.74
CA LEU A 535 21.86 2.68 27.67
C LEU A 535 23.00 3.51 27.04
N PRO A 536 23.27 3.35 25.74
CA PRO A 536 24.42 3.97 25.09
C PRO A 536 24.24 5.48 24.82
N TYR A 537 23.10 6.05 25.24
CA TYR A 537 22.64 7.38 24.90
C TYR A 537 23.03 8.45 25.92
N GLU A 538 23.12 9.70 25.48
CA GLU A 538 23.12 10.84 26.40
C GLU A 538 21.71 11.11 26.92
N TRP A 539 21.58 11.71 28.10
CA TRP A 539 20.27 11.95 28.72
C TRP A 539 19.35 12.86 27.90
N TYR A 540 19.92 13.73 27.06
CA TYR A 540 19.21 14.66 26.19
C TYR A 540 18.95 14.11 24.78
N ASP A 541 19.48 12.93 24.46
CA ASP A 541 19.39 12.28 23.14
C ASP A 541 19.22 10.77 23.31
N THR A 542 18.19 10.40 24.09
CA THR A 542 17.81 9.01 24.37
C THR A 542 16.36 8.79 23.95
N PRO A 543 16.03 7.65 23.32
CA PRO A 543 14.64 7.28 23.06
C PRO A 543 13.92 6.84 24.33
N ASN A 544 14.66 6.37 25.34
CA ASN A 544 14.10 5.96 26.63
C ASN A 544 13.61 7.19 27.42
N ILE A 545 12.29 7.30 27.60
CA ILE A 545 11.64 8.37 28.38
C ILE A 545 11.16 7.90 29.76
N ARG A 546 11.26 6.60 30.05
CA ARG A 546 10.96 5.98 31.36
C ARG A 546 12.18 5.23 31.90
N LEU A 547 12.43 5.34 33.20
CA LEU A 547 13.54 4.68 33.89
C LEU A 547 13.00 3.54 34.75
N LEU A 548 12.65 2.43 34.12
CA LEU A 548 11.96 1.31 34.77
C LEU A 548 12.92 0.43 35.60
N THR A 549 12.51 0.01 36.80
CA THR A 549 13.24 -1.00 37.59
C THR A 549 12.42 -2.26 37.79
N VAL A 550 13.06 -3.37 38.18
CA VAL A 550 12.37 -4.64 38.51
C VAL A 550 11.26 -4.41 39.54
N LYS A 551 11.50 -3.61 40.59
CA LYS A 551 10.51 -3.31 41.63
C LYS A 551 9.35 -2.47 41.11
N ASP A 552 9.63 -1.51 40.23
CA ASP A 552 8.58 -0.70 39.61
C ASP A 552 7.68 -1.56 38.74
N PHE A 553 8.25 -2.51 37.99
CA PHE A 553 7.48 -3.44 37.17
C PHE A 553 6.58 -4.38 37.99
N HIS A 554 7.07 -4.91 39.12
CA HIS A 554 6.22 -5.66 40.05
C HIS A 554 5.07 -4.80 40.59
N THR A 555 5.38 -3.57 41.00
CA THR A 555 4.38 -2.62 41.51
C THR A 555 3.33 -2.29 40.46
N LEU A 556 3.76 -2.10 39.20
CA LEU A 556 2.86 -1.89 38.07
C LEU A 556 1.94 -3.09 37.87
N CYS A 557 2.49 -4.31 37.82
CA CYS A 557 1.69 -5.52 37.66
C CYS A 557 0.66 -5.69 38.78
N ASP A 558 1.03 -5.41 40.03
CA ASP A 558 0.10 -5.51 41.16
C ASP A 558 -1.03 -4.49 41.08
N LYS A 559 -0.71 -3.23 40.74
CA LYS A 559 -1.69 -2.14 40.60
C LYS A 559 -2.67 -2.37 39.44
N GLU A 560 -2.16 -2.86 38.31
CA GLU A 560 -2.96 -3.14 37.11
C GLU A 560 -3.64 -4.51 37.15
N GLY A 561 -3.53 -5.25 38.26
CA GLY A 561 -4.18 -6.55 38.39
C GLY A 561 -3.62 -7.61 37.43
N LEU A 562 -2.34 -7.54 37.11
CA LEU A 562 -1.64 -8.45 36.21
C LEU A 562 -0.93 -9.56 36.98
N LYS A 563 -0.94 -10.76 36.40
CA LYS A 563 -0.22 -11.92 36.89
C LYS A 563 1.09 -12.05 36.13
N ILE A 564 2.21 -12.05 36.84
CA ILE A 564 3.52 -12.44 36.29
C ILE A 564 3.57 -13.97 36.26
N GLU A 565 3.46 -14.57 35.08
CA GLU A 565 3.51 -16.03 34.90
C GLU A 565 4.95 -16.55 34.99
N THR A 566 5.89 -15.81 34.44
CA THR A 566 7.32 -16.15 34.45
C THR A 566 8.15 -14.88 34.38
N ILE A 567 9.28 -14.85 35.07
CA ILE A 567 10.24 -13.75 35.02
C ILE A 567 11.66 -14.31 34.97
N SER A 568 12.46 -13.85 34.02
CA SER A 568 13.90 -14.14 33.92
C SER A 568 14.70 -12.86 34.12
N TYR A 569 15.80 -12.99 34.86
CA TYR A 569 16.75 -11.93 35.12
C TYR A 569 18.01 -12.20 34.30
N GLN A 570 18.28 -11.34 33.33
CA GLN A 570 19.44 -11.48 32.46
C GLN A 570 20.63 -10.75 33.06
N ASN A 571 21.81 -11.37 32.96
CA ASN A 571 23.01 -10.94 33.66
C ASN A 571 24.27 -11.29 32.84
N GLU A 572 25.04 -10.30 32.42
CA GLU A 572 26.37 -10.54 31.84
C GLU A 572 27.43 -10.76 32.94
N HIS A 573 27.35 -10.02 34.05
CA HIS A 573 28.38 -10.08 35.10
C HIS A 573 28.20 -11.26 36.09
N LYS A 574 29.32 -11.87 36.50
CA LYS A 574 29.32 -12.92 37.55
C LYS A 574 28.74 -12.44 38.88
N LEU A 575 29.03 -11.19 39.26
CA LEU A 575 28.47 -10.58 40.46
C LEU A 575 26.95 -10.42 40.35
N SER A 576 26.46 -9.98 39.18
CA SER A 576 25.03 -9.86 38.86
C SER A 576 24.31 -11.21 38.95
N LYS A 577 24.91 -12.28 38.40
CA LYS A 577 24.42 -13.67 38.56
C LYS A 577 24.33 -14.11 40.03
N PHE A 578 25.32 -13.77 40.85
CA PHE A 578 25.28 -14.08 42.29
C PHE A 578 24.18 -13.28 43.00
N LEU A 579 24.12 -11.97 42.79
CA LEU A 579 23.15 -11.07 43.42
C LEU A 579 21.71 -11.44 43.09
N THR A 580 21.42 -11.79 41.85
CA THR A 580 20.09 -12.27 41.44
C THR A 580 19.76 -13.61 42.10
N ALA A 581 20.71 -14.55 42.19
CA ALA A 581 20.51 -15.85 42.84
C ALA A 581 20.21 -15.76 44.35
N ILE A 582 20.76 -14.76 45.06
CA ILE A 582 20.47 -14.52 46.48
C ILE A 582 19.28 -13.58 46.72
N GLY A 583 18.45 -13.32 45.70
CA GLY A 583 17.18 -12.59 45.83
C GLY A 583 17.29 -11.07 45.68
N PHE A 584 18.47 -10.52 45.39
CA PHE A 584 18.67 -9.08 45.14
C PHE A 584 18.45 -8.72 43.66
N ALA A 585 17.38 -9.25 43.06
CA ALA A 585 17.11 -9.16 41.62
C ALA A 585 17.11 -7.71 41.10
N ASN A 586 16.47 -6.78 41.80
CA ASN A 586 16.45 -5.37 41.40
C ASN A 586 17.83 -4.70 41.36
N PHE A 587 18.80 -5.20 42.13
CA PHE A 587 20.15 -4.66 42.18
C PHE A 587 21.11 -5.43 41.25
N GLY A 588 20.87 -6.74 41.09
CA GLY A 588 21.71 -7.65 40.32
C GLY A 588 21.36 -7.75 38.84
N ALA A 589 20.07 -7.72 38.45
CA ALA A 589 19.65 -7.93 37.07
C ALA A 589 20.02 -6.74 36.19
N GLU A 590 20.53 -7.01 34.98
CA GLU A 590 20.85 -5.98 33.98
C GLU A 590 19.60 -5.63 33.17
N HIS A 591 18.90 -6.64 32.68
CA HIS A 591 17.58 -6.52 32.06
C HIS A 591 16.68 -7.70 32.45
N VAL A 592 15.40 -7.57 32.12
CA VAL A 592 14.34 -8.49 32.52
C VAL A 592 13.58 -8.96 31.30
N ILE A 593 13.18 -10.24 31.29
CA ILE A 593 12.17 -10.78 30.38
C ILE A 593 11.05 -11.36 31.23
N ALA A 594 9.85 -10.78 31.15
CA ALA A 594 8.70 -11.22 31.93
C ALA A 594 7.52 -11.56 31.02
N MET A 595 6.85 -12.68 31.31
CA MET A 595 5.57 -13.04 30.71
C MET A 595 4.45 -12.72 31.67
N VAL A 596 3.49 -11.92 31.24
CA VAL A 596 2.35 -11.46 32.04
C VAL A 596 1.03 -11.80 31.39
N SER A 597 -0.01 -11.95 32.21
CA SER A 597 -1.40 -12.14 31.79
C SER A 597 -2.37 -11.42 32.73
N LYS A 598 -3.64 -11.27 32.32
CA LYS A 598 -4.70 -10.77 33.20
C LYS A 598 -4.97 -11.80 34.32
N LYS A 599 -5.23 -11.31 35.55
CA LYS A 599 -5.55 -12.17 36.71
C LYS A 599 -6.87 -12.92 36.56
#